data_AF-A0A1F6EFD8-F1
#
_entry.id   AF-A0A1F6EFD8-F1
#
_cell.length_a   1.000
_cell.length_b   1.000
_cell.length_c   1.000
_cell.angle_alpha   90.00
_cell.angle_beta   90.00
_cell.angle_gamma   90.00
#
_symmetry.space_group_name_H-M   'P 1'
#
loop_
_entity.id
_entity.type
_entity.pdbx_description
1 polymer ?
#
loop_
_entity_poly.entity_id
_entity_poly.type
_entity_poly.pdbx_seq_one_letter_code
_entity_poly.pdbx_strand_id
1 'polypeptide(L)'
;MRYNLSSMSNKKQTLIGLGLSLLGLGVSYLILHADLQAGSTGELLVRLGKGLYYGMGALAIVFVILYFVPRAWGAWRRFAIWFVPLAALLFAFYPEPGGGDLFSPYPEQVFQWVSALYLLVSVIIITFASLRSRFQ
;
A
#
# COMPACT_ATOMS: atom_id res chain seq x y z
N MET A 1 -29.94 -1.63 21.42
CA MET A 1 -29.11 -1.51 20.20
C MET A 1 -28.02 -0.47 20.41
N ARG A 2 -26.82 -0.87 20.83
CA ARG A 2 -25.67 0.03 21.04
C ARG A 2 -24.94 0.15 19.70
N TYR A 3 -25.40 1.04 18.81
CA TYR A 3 -24.67 1.28 17.57
C TYR A 3 -23.26 1.76 17.91
N ASN A 4 -22.29 1.03 17.36
CA ASN A 4 -20.87 1.05 17.63
C ASN A 4 -20.25 2.41 17.27
N LEU A 5 -20.07 3.33 18.24
CA LEU A 5 -19.28 4.55 18.06
C LEU A 5 -17.88 4.26 17.45
N SER A 6 -17.34 3.07 17.75
CA SER A 6 -16.08 2.57 17.19
C SER A 6 -16.12 2.31 15.68
N SER A 7 -17.22 1.79 15.12
CA SER A 7 -17.30 1.46 13.69
C SER A 7 -17.45 2.70 12.84
N MET A 8 -18.15 3.72 13.35
CA MET A 8 -18.27 5.04 12.70
C MET A 8 -16.92 5.77 12.68
N SER A 9 -16.15 5.67 13.77
CA SER A 9 -14.76 6.16 13.83
C SER A 9 -13.84 5.42 12.85
N ASN A 10 -13.94 4.08 12.75
CA ASN A 10 -13.13 3.29 11.82
C ASN A 10 -13.44 3.61 10.35
N LYS A 11 -14.72 3.80 9.99
CA LYS A 11 -15.11 4.23 8.63
C LYS A 11 -14.52 5.59 8.28
N LYS A 12 -14.54 6.54 9.20
CA LYS A 12 -13.90 7.85 9.01
C LYS A 12 -12.39 7.71 8.78
N GLN A 13 -11.70 6.90 9.60
CA GLN A 13 -10.26 6.65 9.42
C GLN A 13 -9.95 5.96 8.09
N THR A 14 -10.81 5.03 7.66
CA THR A 14 -10.69 4.33 6.38
C THR A 14 -10.86 5.31 5.21
N LEU A 15 -11.82 6.23 5.27
CA LEU A 15 -12.02 7.25 4.24
C LEU A 15 -10.85 8.23 4.15
N ILE A 16 -10.29 8.65 5.28
CA ILE A 16 -9.08 9.49 5.32
C ILE A 16 -7.90 8.73 4.67
N GLY A 17 -7.71 7.46 5.05
CA GLY A 17 -6.70 6.60 4.46
C GLY A 17 -6.88 6.41 2.95
N LEU A 18 -8.12 6.20 2.50
CA LEU A 18 -8.47 6.10 1.09
C LEU A 18 -8.12 7.40 0.35
N GLY A 19 -8.54 8.56 0.88
CA GLY A 19 -8.20 9.85 0.30
C GLY A 19 -6.69 10.06 0.17
N LEU A 20 -5.92 9.74 1.20
CA LEU A 20 -4.46 9.83 1.17
C LEU A 20 -3.84 8.87 0.14
N SER A 21 -4.35 7.64 0.05
CA SER A 21 -3.89 6.64 -0.93
C SER A 21 -4.16 7.09 -2.37
N LEU A 22 -5.33 7.68 -2.64
CA LEU A 22 -5.68 8.21 -3.95
C LEU A 22 -4.84 9.44 -4.32
N LEU A 23 -4.56 10.32 -3.35
CA LEU A 23 -3.65 11.45 -3.56
C LEU A 23 -2.24 10.98 -3.91
N GLY A 24 -1.69 10.00 -3.17
CA GLY A 24 -0.37 9.44 -3.49
C GLY A 24 -0.32 8.71 -4.83
N LEU A 25 -1.39 8.02 -5.22
CA LEU A 25 -1.55 7.46 -6.57
C LEU A 25 -1.58 8.55 -7.64
N GLY A 26 -2.31 9.64 -7.42
CA GLY A 26 -2.33 10.77 -8.34
C GLY A 26 -0.95 11.41 -8.51
N VAL A 27 -0.25 11.67 -7.40
CA VAL A 27 1.11 12.22 -7.42
C VAL A 27 2.08 11.30 -8.15
N SER A 28 2.04 10.00 -7.87
CA SER A 28 2.91 9.03 -8.57
C SER A 28 2.60 8.94 -10.06
N TYR A 29 1.33 8.95 -10.46
CA TYR A 29 0.93 8.97 -11.87
C TYR A 29 1.50 10.20 -12.60
N LEU A 30 1.42 11.38 -11.98
CA LEU A 30 1.99 12.61 -12.54
C LEU A 30 3.52 12.54 -12.68
N ILE A 31 4.22 11.99 -11.68
CA ILE A 31 5.68 11.80 -11.75
C ILE A 31 6.05 10.85 -12.89
N LEU A 32 5.31 9.76 -13.07
CA LEU A 32 5.60 8.76 -14.11
C LEU A 32 5.29 9.23 -15.53
N HIS A 33 4.41 10.23 -15.69
CA HIS A 33 4.05 10.82 -16.99
C HIS A 33 4.74 12.16 -17.26
N ALA A 34 5.44 12.71 -16.27
CA ALA A 34 6.30 13.85 -16.48
C ALA A 34 7.60 13.39 -17.14
N ASP A 35 8.06 14.13 -18.16
CA ASP A 35 9.29 13.83 -18.88
C ASP A 35 10.52 14.21 -18.04
N LEU A 36 10.78 13.40 -17.01
CA LEU A 36 11.75 13.67 -15.95
C LEU A 36 13.07 12.90 -16.14
N GLN A 37 13.27 12.18 -17.24
CA GLN A 37 14.43 11.28 -17.41
C GLN A 37 15.77 12.00 -17.66
N ALA A 38 15.79 13.33 -17.66
CA ALA A 38 17.01 14.12 -17.79
C ALA A 38 17.77 14.26 -16.46
N GLY A 39 18.45 13.19 -16.01
CA GLY A 39 19.46 13.23 -14.93
C GLY A 39 19.19 12.35 -13.71
N SER A 40 20.19 12.23 -12.82
CA SER A 40 20.17 11.33 -11.65
C SER A 40 19.06 11.62 -10.63
N THR A 41 18.68 12.89 -10.47
CA THR A 41 17.54 13.28 -9.64
C THR A 41 16.21 12.84 -10.27
N GLY A 42 16.12 12.88 -11.59
CA GLY A 42 14.96 12.45 -12.35
C GLY A 42 14.75 10.93 -12.27
N GLU A 43 15.82 10.16 -12.42
CA GLU A 43 15.80 8.70 -12.28
C GLU A 43 15.37 8.25 -10.88
N LEU A 44 15.93 8.87 -9.83
CA LEU A 44 15.51 8.62 -8.45
C LEU A 44 14.03 8.97 -8.24
N LEU A 45 13.57 10.11 -8.78
CA LEU A 45 12.18 10.55 -8.65
C LEU A 45 11.21 9.61 -9.38
N VAL A 46 11.54 9.16 -10.59
CA VAL A 46 10.77 8.15 -11.34
C VAL A 46 10.71 6.84 -10.56
N ARG A 47 11.82 6.39 -9.98
CA ARG A 47 11.87 5.16 -9.18
C ARG A 47 11.00 5.27 -7.92
N LEU A 48 11.08 6.38 -7.19
CA LEU A 48 10.17 6.66 -6.07
C LEU A 48 8.72 6.74 -6.53
N GLY A 49 8.47 7.33 -7.70
CA GLY A 49 7.17 7.36 -8.36
C GLY A 49 6.60 5.96 -8.59
N LYS A 50 7.40 5.02 -9.08
CA LYS A 50 7.00 3.61 -9.26
C LYS A 50 6.66 2.96 -7.91
N GLY A 51 7.53 3.10 -6.91
CA GLY A 51 7.28 2.55 -5.57
C GLY A 51 6.00 3.11 -4.93
N LEU A 52 5.80 4.42 -5.05
CA LEU A 52 4.60 5.11 -4.58
C LEU A 52 3.35 4.65 -5.34
N TYR A 53 3.44 4.44 -6.66
CA TYR A 53 2.32 3.95 -7.48
C TYR A 53 1.85 2.57 -7.01
N TYR A 54 2.76 1.60 -6.90
CA TYR A 54 2.39 0.24 -6.46
C TYR A 54 1.97 0.21 -4.99
N GLY A 55 2.65 0.95 -4.10
CA GLY A 55 2.34 0.97 -2.67
C GLY A 55 1.01 1.63 -2.36
N MET A 56 0.76 2.81 -2.92
CA MET A 56 -0.48 3.57 -2.71
C MET A 56 -1.66 2.92 -3.43
N GLY A 57 -1.42 2.28 -4.58
CA GLY A 57 -2.39 1.42 -5.28
C GLY A 57 -2.91 0.31 -4.38
N ALA A 58 -1.98 -0.44 -3.79
CA ALA A 58 -2.32 -1.52 -2.87
C ALA A 58 -3.06 -1.02 -1.63
N LEU A 59 -2.62 0.09 -1.02
CA LEU A 59 -3.32 0.71 0.10
C LEU A 59 -4.74 1.15 -0.25
N ALA A 60 -4.94 1.77 -1.41
CA ALA A 60 -6.26 2.21 -1.87
C ALA A 60 -7.24 1.04 -1.97
N ILE A 61 -6.81 -0.07 -2.59
CA ILE A 61 -7.61 -1.29 -2.69
C ILE A 61 -7.99 -1.81 -1.29
N VAL A 62 -7.04 -1.86 -0.36
CA VAL A 62 -7.32 -2.34 1.00
C VAL A 62 -8.28 -1.43 1.75
N PHE A 63 -8.14 -0.11 1.61
CA PHE A 63 -9.07 0.83 2.23
C PHE A 63 -10.48 0.72 1.64
N VAL A 64 -10.62 0.47 0.33
CA VAL A 64 -11.93 0.15 -0.26
C VAL A 64 -12.52 -1.10 0.40
N ILE A 65 -11.75 -2.17 0.55
CA ILE A 65 -12.23 -3.41 1.20
C ILE A 65 -12.62 -3.14 2.67
N LEU A 66 -11.79 -2.41 3.42
CA LEU A 66 -12.04 -2.07 4.82
C LEU A 66 -13.26 -1.16 5.01
N TYR A 67 -13.61 -0.36 4.00
CA TYR A 67 -14.82 0.47 4.05
C TYR A 67 -16.08 -0.40 4.15
N PHE A 68 -16.11 -1.51 3.41
CA PHE A 68 -17.19 -2.50 3.47
C PHE A 68 -17.07 -3.45 4.67
N VAL A 69 -15.85 -3.66 5.18
CA VAL A 69 -15.58 -4.55 6.34
C VAL A 69 -14.91 -3.79 7.48
N PRO A 70 -15.55 -2.77 8.09
CA PRO A 70 -14.92 -1.87 9.07
C PRO A 70 -14.53 -2.55 10.38
N ARG A 71 -15.08 -3.75 10.64
CA ARG A 71 -14.74 -4.60 11.78
C ARG A 71 -13.32 -5.18 11.71
N ALA A 72 -12.77 -5.35 10.50
CA ALA A 72 -11.43 -5.88 10.31
C ALA A 72 -10.33 -4.83 10.58
N TRP A 73 -10.70 -3.56 10.74
CA TRP A 73 -9.78 -2.44 10.93
C TRP A 73 -8.73 -2.68 12.01
N GLY A 74 -9.15 -3.17 13.18
CA GLY A 74 -8.24 -3.40 14.31
C GLY A 74 -7.19 -4.47 14.02
N ALA A 75 -7.57 -5.57 13.35
CA ALA A 75 -6.66 -6.65 13.00
C ALA A 75 -5.70 -6.22 11.88
N TRP A 76 -6.24 -5.61 10.82
CA TRP A 76 -5.44 -5.11 9.70
C TRP A 76 -4.45 -4.02 10.13
N ARG A 77 -4.86 -3.07 10.98
CA ARG A 77 -3.98 -1.97 11.43
C ARG A 77 -2.73 -2.47 12.14
N ARG A 78 -2.83 -3.56 12.92
CA ARG A 78 -1.67 -4.18 13.59
C ARG A 78 -0.68 -4.79 12.61
N PHE A 79 -1.14 -5.25 11.46
CA PHE A 79 -0.25 -5.68 10.37
C PHE A 79 0.35 -4.47 9.65
N ALA A 80 -0.50 -3.51 9.28
CA ALA A 80 -0.08 -2.34 8.50
C ALA A 80 0.97 -1.47 9.21
N ILE A 81 0.90 -1.34 10.54
CA ILE A 81 1.87 -0.53 11.31
C ILE A 81 3.31 -1.03 11.20
N TRP A 82 3.51 -2.33 10.94
CA TRP A 82 4.84 -2.92 10.75
C TRP A 82 5.19 -3.02 9.27
N PHE A 83 4.25 -3.47 8.46
CA PHE A 83 4.52 -3.74 7.05
C PHE A 83 4.71 -2.45 6.23
N VAL A 84 3.88 -1.42 6.45
CA VAL A 84 3.91 -0.21 5.61
C VAL A 84 5.24 0.55 5.76
N PRO A 85 5.78 0.80 6.96
CA PRO A 85 7.11 1.42 7.10
C PRO A 85 8.22 0.55 6.49
N LEU A 86 8.16 -0.78 6.68
CA LEU A 86 9.14 -1.69 6.12
C LEU A 86 9.15 -1.65 4.58
N ALA A 87 7.97 -1.67 3.97
CA ALA A 87 7.80 -1.55 2.53
C ALA A 87 8.30 -0.19 2.02
N ALA A 88 8.01 0.90 2.73
CA ALA A 88 8.48 2.23 2.38
C ALA A 88 10.02 2.33 2.41
N LEU A 89 10.66 1.78 3.44
CA LEU A 89 12.12 1.68 3.51
C LEU A 89 12.68 0.86 2.35
N LEU A 90 12.08 -0.30 2.08
CA LEU A 90 12.48 -1.13 0.96
C LEU A 90 12.38 -0.36 -0.36
N PHE A 91 11.28 0.35 -0.61
CA PHE A 91 11.11 1.11 -1.85
C PHE A 91 12.12 2.25 -2.00
N ALA A 92 12.41 2.95 -0.91
CA ALA A 92 13.40 4.03 -0.89
C ALA A 92 14.83 3.53 -1.14
N PHE A 93 15.21 2.39 -0.56
CA PHE A 93 16.62 1.96 -0.55
C PHE A 93 16.95 0.80 -1.52
N TYR A 94 15.98 0.15 -2.16
CA TYR A 94 16.26 -1.00 -3.04
C TYR A 94 17.07 -0.65 -4.30
N PRO A 95 18.34 -1.05 -4.44
CA PRO A 95 19.21 -0.60 -5.52
C PRO A 95 18.71 -1.04 -6.90
N GLU A 96 19.11 -0.30 -7.94
CA GLU A 96 18.93 -0.79 -9.30
C GLU A 96 19.97 -1.88 -9.61
N PRO A 97 19.58 -2.99 -10.24
CA PRO A 97 20.52 -4.02 -10.65
C PRO A 97 21.54 -3.44 -11.64
N GLY A 98 22.83 -3.60 -11.34
CA GLY A 98 23.90 -3.24 -12.27
C GLY A 98 23.96 -4.19 -13.48
N GLY A 99 24.60 -3.78 -14.57
CA GLY A 99 24.69 -4.57 -15.81
C GLY A 99 25.35 -5.97 -15.68
N GLY A 100 25.87 -6.34 -14.52
CA GLY A 100 26.43 -7.67 -14.22
C GLY A 100 25.61 -8.51 -13.23
N ASP A 101 24.48 -8.00 -12.72
CA ASP A 101 23.67 -8.65 -11.69
C ASP A 101 22.61 -9.56 -12.33
N LEU A 102 23.01 -10.78 -12.68
CA LEU A 102 22.17 -11.77 -13.37
C LEU A 102 20.96 -12.28 -12.55
N PHE A 103 20.91 -12.02 -11.24
CA PHE A 103 19.90 -12.56 -10.33
C PHE A 103 19.16 -11.50 -9.49
N SER A 104 19.44 -10.22 -9.72
CA SER A 104 18.82 -9.12 -8.97
C SER A 104 17.55 -8.65 -9.70
N PRO A 105 16.34 -8.85 -9.15
CA PRO A 105 15.12 -8.39 -9.79
C PRO A 105 15.10 -6.86 -9.90
N TYR A 106 14.54 -6.35 -10.99
CA TYR A 106 14.38 -4.90 -11.16
C TYR A 106 13.50 -4.32 -10.03
N PRO A 107 13.77 -3.07 -9.57
CA PRO A 107 13.04 -2.47 -8.45
C PRO A 107 11.54 -2.50 -8.65
N GLU A 108 11.08 -2.27 -9.88
CA GLU A 108 9.67 -2.34 -10.24
C GLU A 108 9.02 -3.71 -9.96
N GLN A 109 9.71 -4.81 -10.27
CA GLN A 109 9.22 -6.16 -9.98
C GLN A 109 9.12 -6.37 -8.47
N VAL A 110 10.12 -5.90 -7.72
CA VAL A 110 10.11 -5.98 -6.25
C VAL A 110 8.96 -5.17 -5.66
N PHE A 111 8.71 -3.96 -6.17
CA PHE A 111 7.61 -3.11 -5.72
C PHE A 111 6.26 -3.78 -5.99
N GLN A 112 6.09 -4.36 -7.18
CA GLN A 112 4.89 -5.14 -7.53
C GLN A 112 4.70 -6.33 -6.58
N TRP A 113 5.74 -7.13 -6.32
CA TRP A 113 5.65 -8.30 -5.46
C TRP A 113 5.36 -7.94 -4.00
N VAL A 114 6.02 -6.92 -3.46
CA VAL A 114 5.78 -6.44 -2.09
C VAL A 114 4.36 -5.91 -1.96
N SER A 115 3.86 -5.16 -2.95
CA SER A 115 2.47 -4.70 -2.99
C SER A 115 1.46 -5.85 -3.14
N ALA A 116 1.75 -6.84 -3.96
CA ALA A 116 0.90 -8.03 -4.11
C ALA A 116 0.85 -8.85 -2.82
N LEU A 117 2.00 -9.04 -2.16
CA LEU A 117 2.08 -9.70 -0.86
C LEU A 117 1.29 -8.93 0.21
N TYR A 118 1.41 -7.60 0.22
CA TYR A 118 0.63 -6.74 1.10
C TYR A 118 -0.88 -6.93 0.91
N LEU A 119 -1.34 -6.92 -0.35
CA LEU A 119 -2.74 -7.15 -0.68
C LEU A 119 -3.21 -8.52 -0.22
N LEU A 120 -2.46 -9.58 -0.55
CA LEU A 120 -2.79 -10.94 -0.21
C LEU A 120 -2.93 -11.12 1.31
N VAL A 121 -1.93 -10.67 2.09
CA VAL A 121 -1.97 -10.76 3.54
C VAL A 121 -3.09 -9.91 4.12
N SER A 122 -3.34 -8.71 3.58
CA SER A 122 -4.46 -7.85 4.00
C SER A 122 -5.80 -8.54 3.78
N VAL A 123 -6.02 -9.14 2.61
CA VAL A 123 -7.26 -9.87 2.29
C VAL A 123 -7.46 -11.06 3.22
N ILE A 124 -6.39 -11.83 3.50
CA ILE A 124 -6.44 -12.95 4.45
C ILE A 124 -6.87 -12.45 5.84
N ILE A 125 -6.22 -11.41 6.36
CA ILE A 125 -6.53 -10.85 7.69
C ILE A 125 -7.98 -10.36 7.74
N ILE A 126 -8.42 -9.62 6.71
CA ILE A 126 -9.79 -9.09 6.63
C ILE A 126 -10.82 -10.23 6.58
N THR A 127 -10.54 -11.27 5.80
CA THR A 127 -11.42 -12.45 5.67
C THR A 127 -11.56 -13.18 6.99
N PHE A 128 -10.45 -13.52 7.66
CA PHE A 128 -10.49 -14.19 8.96
C PHE A 128 -11.16 -13.36 10.05
N ALA A 129 -10.88 -12.05 10.10
CA ALA A 129 -11.54 -11.15 11.05
C ALA A 129 -13.05 -11.04 10.78
N SER A 130 -13.45 -11.04 9.50
CA SER A 130 -14.85 -11.03 9.07
C SER A 130 -15.58 -12.31 9.50
N LEU A 131 -14.95 -13.48 9.32
CA LEU A 131 -15.53 -14.78 9.70
C LEU A 131 -15.64 -14.96 11.21
N ARG A 132 -14.60 -14.65 11.98
CA ARG A 132 -14.61 -14.80 13.45
C ARG A 132 -15.75 -14.04 14.11
N SER A 133 -16.09 -12.86 13.59
CA SER A 133 -17.18 -12.02 14.10
C SER A 133 -18.59 -12.48 13.71
N ARG A 134 -18.75 -13.48 12.82
CA ARG A 134 -20.06 -14.09 12.56
C ARG A 134 -20.44 -15.14 13.61
N PHE A 135 -19.45 -15.64 14.36
CA PHE A 135 -19.62 -16.68 15.37
C PHE A 135 -19.53 -16.14 16.82
N GLN A 136 -19.44 -14.82 16.98
CA GLN A 136 -19.52 -14.10 18.26
C GLN A 136 -20.69 -13.14 18.22
#